data_AF-A0A8H7RSB0-F1
#
_entry.id   AF-A0A8H7RSB0-F1
#
_cell.length_a   1.000
_cell.length_b   1.000
_cell.length_c   1.000
_cell.angle_alpha   90.00
_cell.angle_beta   90.00
_cell.angle_gamma   90.00
#
_symmetry.space_group_name_H-M   'P 1'
#
loop_
_entity.id
_entity.type
_entity.pdbx_description
1 polymer ?
#
loop_
_entity_poly.entity_id
_entity_poly.type
_entity_poly.pdbx_seq_one_letter_code
_entity_poly.pdbx_strand_id
1 'polypeptide(L)'
;MPGLTTPQNERFGVHDMPPNECYDRIDEFVNANKNVATSFTADDDNQNMGLLSAHLANNQTRATNVALNRRQIVNYLLSHGYVCEGPAGPDSTAIRCVPEQLPRQ
;
A
#
# COMPACT_ATOMS: atom_id res chain seq x y z
N MET A 1 13.35 -35.43 -26.37
CA MET A 1 14.05 -34.29 -25.71
C MET A 1 12.99 -33.44 -25.02
N PRO A 2 13.27 -32.95 -23.80
CA PRO A 2 12.26 -32.53 -22.84
C PRO A 2 11.53 -31.25 -23.29
N GLY A 3 10.20 -31.30 -23.25
CA GLY A 3 9.37 -30.11 -23.36
C GLY A 3 9.60 -29.24 -22.13
N LEU A 4 10.18 -28.08 -22.35
CA LEU A 4 10.36 -27.03 -21.34
C LEU A 4 8.97 -26.60 -20.88
N THR A 5 8.48 -27.19 -19.80
CA THR A 5 7.40 -26.60 -19.02
C THR A 5 8.04 -25.40 -18.36
N THR A 6 7.82 -24.22 -18.94
CA THR A 6 7.95 -22.97 -18.20
C THR A 6 7.22 -23.18 -16.88
N PRO A 7 7.85 -22.95 -15.71
CA PRO A 7 7.05 -22.81 -14.51
C PRO A 7 6.07 -21.68 -14.82
N GLN A 8 4.79 -22.05 -14.89
CA GLN A 8 3.71 -21.10 -14.73
C GLN A 8 4.03 -20.46 -13.39
N ASN A 9 4.64 -19.29 -13.46
CA ASN A 9 4.77 -18.38 -12.34
C ASN A 9 3.32 -18.08 -12.01
N GLU A 10 2.74 -18.96 -11.19
CA GLU A 10 1.41 -18.85 -10.66
C GLU A 10 1.35 -17.42 -10.18
N ARG A 11 0.59 -16.64 -10.93
CA ARG A 11 -0.12 -15.51 -10.40
C ARG A 11 -0.91 -16.13 -9.25
N PHE A 12 -0.31 -16.25 -8.07
CA PHE A 12 -1.02 -15.96 -6.84
C PHE A 12 -1.49 -14.55 -7.09
N GLY A 13 -2.66 -14.45 -7.74
CA GLY A 13 -3.29 -13.20 -8.02
C GLY A 13 -3.37 -12.52 -6.68
N VAL A 14 -3.12 -11.23 -6.63
CA VAL A 14 -3.28 -10.45 -5.40
C VAL A 14 -4.60 -10.81 -4.69
N HIS A 15 -5.62 -11.24 -5.45
CA HIS A 15 -6.89 -11.83 -5.03
C HIS A 15 -6.86 -13.09 -4.13
N ASP A 16 -5.88 -13.99 -4.27
CA ASP A 16 -5.78 -15.23 -3.47
C ASP A 16 -4.90 -15.05 -2.22
N MET A 17 -4.32 -13.86 -2.02
CA MET A 17 -3.46 -13.57 -0.89
C MET A 17 -4.29 -13.51 0.40
N PRO A 18 -4.02 -14.36 1.40
CA PRO A 18 -4.74 -14.31 2.66
C PRO A 18 -4.45 -12.99 3.40
N PRO A 19 -5.34 -12.54 4.30
CA PRO A 19 -5.23 -11.22 4.91
C PRO A 19 -3.91 -10.97 5.64
N ASN A 20 -3.33 -11.99 6.28
CA ASN A 20 -2.03 -11.91 6.96
C ASN A 20 -0.89 -11.59 5.98
N GLU A 21 -0.81 -12.30 4.85
CA GLU A 21 0.20 -12.02 3.82
C GLU A 21 0.01 -10.64 3.19
N CYS A 22 -1.24 -10.17 3.08
CA CYS A 22 -1.50 -8.79 2.64
C CYS A 22 -0.91 -7.77 3.63
N TYR A 23 -1.05 -7.98 4.94
CA TYR A 23 -0.45 -7.10 5.94
C TYR A 23 1.07 -7.18 5.93
N ASP A 24 1.68 -8.36 5.78
CA ASP A 24 3.13 -8.51 5.65
C ASP A 24 3.67 -7.76 4.43
N ARG A 25 2.94 -7.79 3.31
CA ARG A 25 3.29 -7.06 2.09
C ARG A 25 3.13 -5.54 2.26
N ILE A 26 2.11 -5.09 2.99
CA ILE A 26 2.00 -3.68 3.37
C ILE A 26 3.19 -3.29 4.26
N ASP A 27 3.53 -4.10 5.26
CA ASP A 27 4.63 -3.84 6.18
C ASP A 27 5.96 -3.69 5.42
N GLU A 28 6.28 -4.64 4.55
CA GLU A 28 7.48 -4.61 3.73
C GLU A 28 7.51 -3.37 2.85
N PHE A 29 6.39 -3.02 2.20
CA PHE A 29 6.29 -1.84 1.35
C PHE A 29 6.47 -0.53 2.15
N VAL A 30 5.81 -0.40 3.30
CA VAL A 30 5.93 0.77 4.16
C VAL A 30 7.36 0.88 4.69
N ASN A 31 7.94 -0.21 5.18
CA ASN A 31 9.31 -0.22 5.71
C ASN A 31 10.37 0.08 4.63
N ALA A 32 10.18 -0.38 3.40
CA ALA A 32 11.08 -0.08 2.28
C ALA A 32 11.03 1.40 1.86
N ASN A 33 9.90 2.08 2.08
CA ASN A 33 9.69 3.45 1.61
C ASN A 33 9.62 4.50 2.72
N LYS A 34 9.55 4.14 4.00
CA LYS A 34 9.36 5.08 5.13
C LYS A 34 10.38 6.21 5.23
N ASN A 35 11.61 5.98 4.77
CA ASN A 35 12.69 6.98 4.82
C ASN A 35 12.74 7.91 3.60
N VAL A 36 12.05 7.56 2.52
CA VAL A 36 12.09 8.29 1.23
C VAL A 36 10.73 8.84 0.82
N ALA A 37 9.65 8.28 1.35
CA ALA A 37 8.29 8.73 1.12
C ALA A 37 7.98 9.95 1.99
N THR A 38 7.43 10.99 1.36
CA THR A 38 6.89 12.17 2.05
C THR A 38 5.47 11.92 2.55
N SER A 39 4.73 11.05 1.88
CA SER A 39 3.40 10.59 2.31
C SER A 39 3.04 9.28 1.64
N PHE A 40 2.08 8.58 2.24
CA PHE A 40 1.41 7.42 1.67
C PHE A 40 -0.03 7.79 1.33
N THR A 41 -0.62 7.12 0.35
CA THR A 41 -2.06 7.21 0.07
C THR A 41 -2.63 5.82 -0.09
N ALA A 42 -3.75 5.56 0.57
CA ALA A 42 -4.51 4.32 0.43
C ALA A 42 -5.77 4.59 -0.39
N ASP A 43 -6.01 3.81 -1.43
CA ASP A 43 -7.19 3.88 -2.28
C ASP A 43 -7.78 2.49 -2.53
N ASP A 44 -9.01 2.44 -3.04
CA ASP A 44 -9.64 1.21 -3.53
C ASP A 44 -9.45 1.17 -5.06
N ASP A 45 -8.80 0.13 -5.57
CA ASP A 45 -8.84 -0.19 -7.00
C ASP A 45 -10.25 -0.68 -7.38
N ASN A 46 -10.65 -0.49 -8.64
CA ASN A 46 -11.96 -0.82 -9.19
C ASN A 46 -12.31 -2.33 -9.16
N GLN A 47 -11.47 -3.15 -8.53
CA GLN A 47 -11.58 -4.60 -8.40
C GLN A 47 -11.66 -5.07 -6.93
N ASN A 48 -12.03 -4.19 -5.98
CA ASN A 48 -12.04 -4.47 -4.53
C ASN A 48 -10.65 -4.82 -3.95
N MET A 49 -9.58 -4.42 -4.65
CA MET A 49 -8.22 -4.48 -4.13
C MET A 49 -7.84 -3.11 -3.59
N GLY A 50 -7.04 -3.06 -2.54
CA GLY A 50 -6.54 -1.81 -2.02
C GLY A 50 -5.21 -1.48 -2.67
N LEU A 51 -5.10 -0.22 -3.08
CA LEU A 51 -3.91 0.38 -3.65
C LEU A 51 -3.22 1.20 -2.56
N LEU A 52 -2.00 0.82 -2.20
CA LEU A 52 -1.14 1.62 -1.33
C LEU A 52 -0.03 2.26 -2.16
N SER A 53 -0.03 3.59 -2.22
CA SER A 53 0.97 4.38 -2.93
C SER A 53 1.85 5.15 -1.95
N ALA A 54 3.15 5.18 -2.20
CA ALA A 54 4.15 5.99 -1.54
C ALA A 54 4.58 7.12 -2.48
N HIS A 55 4.41 8.36 -2.04
CA HIS A 55 4.81 9.57 -2.75
C HIS A 55 6.20 9.99 -2.27
N LEU A 56 7.19 10.02 -3.16
CA LEU A 56 8.57 10.39 -2.85
C LEU A 56 8.82 11.88 -3.11
N ALA A 57 9.89 12.42 -2.51
CA ALA A 57 10.23 13.85 -2.60
C ALA A 57 10.56 14.35 -4.02
N ASN A 58 10.88 13.44 -4.96
CA ASN A 58 11.22 13.74 -6.35
C ASN A 58 10.03 13.53 -7.31
N ASN A 59 8.79 13.63 -6.82
CA ASN A 59 7.55 13.34 -7.56
C ASN A 59 7.45 11.90 -8.11
N GLN A 60 8.30 10.98 -7.66
CA GLN A 60 8.11 9.56 -7.97
C GLN A 60 7.04 8.97 -7.07
N THR A 61 6.19 8.12 -7.65
CA THR A 61 5.21 7.34 -6.90
C THR A 61 5.55 5.88 -7.04
N ARG A 62 5.65 5.17 -5.91
CA ARG A 62 5.71 3.71 -5.88
C ARG A 62 4.37 3.22 -5.37
N ALA A 63 3.89 2.10 -5.87
CA ALA A 63 2.62 1.55 -5.41
C ALA A 63 2.65 0.03 -5.31
N THR A 64 1.81 -0.50 -4.42
CA THR A 64 1.56 -1.93 -4.26
C THR A 64 0.06 -2.16 -4.13
N ASN A 65 -0.40 -3.29 -4.68
CA ASN A 65 -1.79 -3.73 -4.55
C ASN A 65 -1.86 -4.91 -3.59
N VAL A 66 -2.94 -4.95 -2.80
CA VAL A 66 -3.24 -6.02 -1.85
C VAL A 66 -4.73 -6.36 -1.87
N ALA A 67 -5.11 -7.59 -1.53
CA ALA A 67 -6.51 -7.98 -1.36
C ALA A 67 -7.11 -7.52 -0.02
N LEU A 68 -6.82 -6.27 0.35
CA LEU A 68 -7.41 -5.56 1.48
C LEU A 68 -8.07 -4.29 0.96
N ASN A 69 -9.21 -3.89 1.49
CA ASN A 69 -9.80 -2.61 1.11
C ASN A 69 -9.01 -1.42 1.70
N ARG A 70 -9.23 -0.23 1.16
CA ARG A 70 -8.69 1.04 1.63
C ARG A 70 -8.85 1.22 3.14
N ARG A 71 -10.00 0.87 3.71
CA ARG A 71 -10.24 1.00 5.16
C ARG A 71 -9.31 0.12 5.98
N GLN A 72 -9.04 -1.10 5.54
CA GLN A 72 -8.09 -2.01 6.18
C GLN A 72 -6.65 -1.48 6.08
N ILE A 73 -6.25 -0.97 4.91
CA ILE A 73 -4.94 -0.34 4.72
C ILE A 73 -4.77 0.88 5.63
N VAL A 74 -5.78 1.76 5.69
CA VAL A 74 -5.77 2.95 6.55
C VAL A 74 -5.70 2.57 8.03
N ASN A 75 -6.51 1.61 8.48
CA ASN A 75 -6.46 1.14 9.86
C ASN A 75 -5.08 0.57 10.22
N TYR A 76 -4.46 -0.16 9.29
CA TYR A 76 -3.10 -0.64 9.46
C TYR A 76 -2.10 0.52 9.59
N LEU A 77 -2.17 1.53 8.74
CA LEU A 77 -1.27 2.69 8.83
C LEU A 77 -1.46 3.45 10.15
N LEU A 78 -2.71 3.67 10.57
CA LEU A 78 -3.03 4.30 11.86
C LEU A 78 -2.43 3.53 13.04
N SER A 79 -2.50 2.19 13.03
CA SER A 79 -1.90 1.37 14.11
C SER A 79 -0.37 1.37 14.11
N HIS A 80 0.26 1.83 13.03
CA HIS A 80 1.72 1.91 12.87
C HIS A 80 2.26 3.34 12.99
N GLY A 81 1.49 4.25 13.61
CA GLY A 81 1.95 5.61 13.90
C GLY A 81 1.89 6.57 12.72
N TYR A 82 1.01 6.31 11.76
CA TYR A 82 0.69 7.27 10.70
C TYR A 82 -0.59 8.02 11.05
N VAL A 83 -0.64 9.29 10.68
CA VAL A 83 -1.85 10.11 10.71
C VAL A 83 -2.47 10.12 9.32
N CYS A 84 -3.69 9.62 9.21
CA CYS A 84 -4.44 9.58 7.96
C CYS A 84 -5.49 10.68 7.92
N GLU A 85 -5.32 11.62 6.99
CA GLU A 85 -6.26 12.69 6.72
C GLU A 85 -7.19 12.29 5.58
N GLY A 86 -8.40 12.87 5.58
CA GLY A 86 -9.45 12.58 4.61
C GLY A 86 -9.01 12.72 3.14
N PRO A 87 -9.92 12.50 2.19
CA PRO A 87 -9.58 12.32 0.79
C PRO A 87 -8.61 13.38 0.26
N ALA A 88 -7.56 12.95 -0.45
CA ALA A 88 -6.42 13.77 -0.90
C ALA A 88 -6.79 14.87 -1.93
N GLY A 89 -8.09 15.07 -2.18
CA GLY A 89 -8.66 16.09 -3.04
C GLY A 89 -10.18 15.96 -3.12
N PRO A 90 -10.88 16.97 -3.68
CA PRO A 90 -12.35 16.98 -3.79
C PRO A 90 -12.92 15.84 -4.66
N ASP A 91 -12.10 15.27 -5.57
CA ASP A 91 -12.50 14.19 -6.49
C ASP A 91 -11.79 12.85 -6.21
N SER A 92 -11.04 12.75 -5.10
CA SER A 92 -10.24 11.56 -4.80
C SER A 92 -10.88 10.74 -3.69
N THR A 93 -10.92 9.41 -3.84
CA THR A 93 -11.24 8.48 -2.75
C THR A 93 -10.00 8.11 -1.94
N ALA A 94 -8.81 8.51 -2.39
CA ALA A 94 -7.55 8.17 -1.74
C ALA A 94 -7.40 8.90 -0.40
N ILE A 95 -7.18 8.15 0.67
CA ILE A 95 -6.89 8.68 2.00
C ILE A 95 -5.38 8.88 2.12
N ARG A 96 -4.94 10.09 2.45
CA ARG A 96 -3.52 10.42 2.59
C ARG A 96 -3.08 10.16 4.01
N CYS A 97 -2.02 9.38 4.18
CA CYS A 97 -1.40 9.07 5.46
C CYS A 97 0.03 9.60 5.50
N VAL A 98 0.38 10.36 6.53
CA VAL A 98 1.73 10.86 6.80
C VAL A 98 2.25 10.25 8.10
N PRO A 99 3.56 9.96 8.21
CA PRO A 99 4.10 9.52 9.50
C PRO A 99 3.81 10.61 10.54
N GLU A 100 3.33 10.20 11.71
CA GLU A 100 3.13 11.12 12.83
C GLU A 100 4.48 11.77 13.12
N GLN A 101 4.62 13.04 12.75
CA GLN A 101 5.83 13.79 13.09
C GLN A 101 5.84 13.89 14.61
N LEU A 102 6.73 13.13 15.25
CA LEU A 102 7.04 13.35 16.67
C LEU A 102 7.20 14.86 16.88
N PRO A 103 6.50 15.46 17.85
CA PRO A 103 6.64 16.88 18.12
C PRO A 103 8.13 17.16 18.32
N ARG A 104 8.68 18.03 17.47
CA ARG A 104 10.02 18.60 17.66
C ARG A 104 9.99 19.30 19.02
N GLN A 105 10.56 18.63 20.02
CA GLN A 105 10.94 19.24 21.30
C GLN A 105 12.06 20.25 21.06
#